data_AF-J0INT5-F1
#
_entry.id   AF-J0INT5-F1
#
_cell.length_a   1.000
_cell.length_b   1.000
_cell.length_c   1.000
_cell.angle_alpha   90.00
_cell.angle_beta   90.00
_cell.angle_gamma   90.00
#
_symmetry.space_group_name_H-M   'P 1'
#
loop_
_entity.id
_entity.type
_entity.pdbx_description
1 polymer ?
#
loop_
_entity_poly.entity_id
_entity_poly.type
_entity_poly.pdbx_seq_one_letter_code
_entity_poly.pdbx_strand_id
1 'polypeptide(L)'
;MENTPKDRAKILIEELKILQGIINRMAQNSLECKKWTLALAVGILSLKVEAISHLYGLCVLGVLLACFYLLDAYYLMQEKLFREQYQWLIENRLKTDERLFEVFPAHQTCRCAQFLCSMFSFSLFPYWVLGLCLVGYGFCF
;
A
#
# COMPACT_ATOMS: atom_id res chain seq x y z
N MET A 1 10.31 8.97 38.11
CA MET A 1 9.81 10.35 37.92
C MET A 1 8.44 10.21 37.32
N GLU A 2 7.39 10.53 38.06
CA GLU A 2 6.01 10.41 37.61
C GLU A 2 5.73 11.54 36.61
N ASN A 3 5.60 11.19 35.32
CA ASN A 3 5.25 12.17 34.29
C ASN A 3 3.85 12.71 34.59
N THR A 4 3.67 14.03 34.59
CA THR A 4 2.33 14.59 34.85
C THR A 4 1.37 14.14 33.74
N PRO A 5 0.05 13.99 34.01
CA PRO A 5 -0.91 13.57 32.99
C PRO A 5 -0.90 14.44 31.72
N LYS A 6 -0.53 15.72 31.86
CA LYS A 6 -0.36 16.65 30.75
C LYS A 6 0.84 16.31 29.85
N ASP A 7 1.93 15.80 30.42
CA ASP A 7 3.13 15.43 29.66
C ASP A 7 2.91 14.14 28.86
N ARG A 8 2.21 13.16 29.44
CA ARG A 8 1.79 11.94 28.73
C ARG A 8 0.89 12.24 27.54
N ALA A 9 -0.06 13.16 27.68
CA ALA A 9 -0.93 13.59 26.59
C ALA A 9 -0.15 14.28 25.45
N LYS A 10 0.86 15.09 25.78
CA LYS A 10 1.73 15.72 24.77
C LYS A 10 2.53 14.67 23.99
N ILE A 11 3.15 13.72 24.67
CA ILE A 11 3.92 12.64 24.05
C ILE A 11 3.03 11.82 23.11
N LEU A 12 1.81 11.46 23.56
CA LEU A 12 0.84 10.74 22.73
C LEU A 12 0.50 11.54 21.45
N ILE A 13 0.23 12.83 21.57
CA ILE A 13 -0.09 13.68 20.39
C ILE A 13 1.08 13.71 19.40
N GLU A 14 2.32 13.80 19.88
CA GLU A 14 3.50 13.79 19.01
C GLU A 14 3.69 12.43 18.31
N GLU A 15 3.57 11.32 19.03
CA GLU A 15 3.65 9.98 18.44
C GLU A 15 2.53 9.76 17.40
N LEU A 16 1.29 10.16 17.71
CA LEU A 16 0.16 10.09 16.75
C LEU A 16 0.42 10.95 15.52
N LYS A 17 1.01 12.15 15.67
CA LYS A 17 1.36 13.02 14.54
C LYS A 17 2.42 12.38 13.65
N ILE A 18 3.42 11.71 14.23
CA ILE A 18 4.45 10.98 13.48
C ILE A 18 3.81 9.81 12.72
N LEU A 19 3.01 8.98 13.39
CA LEU A 19 2.32 7.84 12.76
C LEU A 19 1.39 8.29 11.63
N GLN A 20 0.59 9.34 11.85
CA GLN A 20 -0.29 9.91 10.84
C GLN A 20 0.51 10.42 9.62
N GLY A 21 1.68 11.01 9.87
CA GLY A 21 2.60 11.42 8.80
C GLY A 21 3.16 10.24 8.00
N ILE A 22 3.35 9.07 8.62
CA ILE A 22 3.77 7.85 7.91
C ILE A 22 2.59 7.30 7.10
N ILE A 23 1.41 7.15 7.71
CA ILE A 23 0.17 6.68 7.04
C ILE A 23 -0.11 7.50 5.79
N ASN A 24 -0.02 8.83 5.89
CA ASN A 24 -0.27 9.72 4.75
C ASN A 24 0.73 9.50 3.61
N ARG A 25 2.02 9.28 3.92
CA ARG A 25 3.03 8.95 2.90
C ARG A 25 2.76 7.61 2.22
N MET A 26 2.35 6.59 2.97
CA MET A 26 2.00 5.28 2.40
C MET A 26 0.78 5.38 1.48
N ALA A 27 -0.25 6.12 1.90
CA ALA A 27 -1.43 6.37 1.07
C ALA A 27 -1.08 7.17 -0.21
N GLN A 28 -0.22 8.18 -0.10
CA GLN A 28 0.26 8.96 -1.25
C GLN A 28 1.05 8.09 -2.24
N ASN A 29 1.98 7.28 -1.77
CA ASN A 29 2.75 6.36 -2.62
C ASN A 29 1.86 5.33 -3.32
N SER A 30 0.84 4.78 -2.63
CA SER A 30 -0.18 3.89 -3.23
C SER A 30 -0.94 4.61 -4.36
N LEU A 31 -1.38 5.84 -4.15
CA LEU A 31 -2.06 6.64 -5.17
C LEU A 31 -1.16 6.94 -6.37
N GLU A 32 0.14 7.20 -6.15
CA GLU A 32 1.11 7.39 -7.22
C GLU A 32 1.29 6.13 -8.06
N CYS A 33 1.35 4.94 -7.44
CA CYS A 33 1.41 3.67 -8.17
C CYS A 33 0.22 3.51 -9.12
N LYS A 34 -1.00 3.86 -8.67
CA LYS A 34 -2.21 3.79 -9.49
C LYS A 34 -2.18 4.80 -10.64
N LYS A 35 -1.69 6.02 -10.41
CA LYS A 35 -1.54 7.05 -11.46
C LYS A 35 -0.57 6.61 -12.54
N TRP A 36 0.60 6.11 -12.15
CA TRP A 36 1.61 5.62 -13.09
C TRP A 36 1.14 4.40 -13.86
N THR A 37 0.42 3.49 -13.20
CA THR A 37 -0.22 2.35 -13.87
C THR A 37 -1.17 2.80 -14.96
N LEU A 38 -2.05 3.77 -14.68
CA LEU A 38 -3.00 4.30 -15.65
C LEU A 38 -2.27 4.98 -16.82
N ALA A 39 -1.26 5.81 -16.53
CA ALA A 39 -0.48 6.51 -17.54
C ALA A 39 0.25 5.54 -18.49
N LEU A 40 0.88 4.49 -17.93
CA LEU A 40 1.56 3.46 -18.72
C LEU A 40 0.59 2.64 -19.57
N ALA A 41 -0.55 2.24 -19.00
CA ALA A 41 -1.59 1.50 -19.72
C ALA A 41 -2.09 2.30 -20.94
N VAL A 42 -2.44 3.58 -20.74
CA VAL A 42 -2.89 4.46 -21.83
C VAL A 42 -1.77 4.73 -22.85
N GLY A 43 -0.55 4.97 -22.38
CA GLY A 43 0.60 5.21 -23.25
C GLY A 43 0.89 4.04 -24.18
N ILE A 44 0.87 2.81 -23.65
CA ILE A 44 1.13 1.60 -24.44
C ILE A 44 -0.03 1.32 -25.41
N LEU A 45 -1.29 1.49 -24.97
CA LEU A 45 -2.44 1.37 -25.86
C LEU A 45 -2.40 2.41 -27.01
N SER A 46 -1.93 3.62 -26.74
CA SER A 46 -1.81 4.70 -27.73
C SER A 46 -0.67 4.47 -28.73
N LEU A 47 0.37 3.70 -28.37
CA LEU A 47 1.56 3.56 -29.21
C LEU A 47 1.36 2.68 -30.45
N LYS A 48 0.17 2.11 -30.67
CA LYS A 48 -0.22 1.24 -31.80
C LYS A 48 0.76 0.09 -32.06
N VAL A 49 0.25 -1.13 -31.94
CA VAL A 49 1.00 -2.37 -32.06
C VAL A 49 1.44 -2.67 -33.51
N GLU A 50 2.34 -1.88 -34.07
CA GLU A 50 2.89 -2.10 -35.43
C GLU A 50 4.38 -2.46 -35.42
N ALA A 51 5.10 -2.26 -34.31
CA ALA A 51 6.57 -2.41 -34.28
C ALA A 51 7.13 -3.49 -33.33
N ILE A 52 6.33 -4.02 -32.41
CA ILE A 52 6.77 -5.01 -31.42
C ILE A 52 5.89 -6.25 -31.60
N SER A 53 6.48 -7.45 -31.57
CA SER A 53 5.69 -8.68 -31.55
C SER A 53 4.64 -8.56 -30.44
N HIS A 54 3.36 -8.69 -30.79
CA HIS A 54 2.23 -8.47 -29.87
C HIS A 54 2.43 -9.16 -28.52
N LEU A 55 3.02 -10.37 -28.55
CA LEU A 55 3.42 -11.15 -27.39
C LEU A 55 4.48 -10.48 -26.50
N TYR A 56 5.55 -9.91 -27.06
CA TYR A 56 6.60 -9.27 -26.26
C TYR A 56 6.09 -7.98 -25.58
N GLY A 57 5.32 -7.17 -26.30
CA GLY A 57 4.68 -5.97 -25.74
C GLY A 57 3.72 -6.31 -24.60
N LEU A 58 2.93 -7.38 -24.77
CA LEU A 58 2.00 -7.87 -23.74
C LEU A 58 2.74 -8.41 -22.51
N CYS A 59 3.83 -9.16 -22.71
CA CYS A 59 4.66 -9.65 -21.62
C CYS A 59 5.29 -8.51 -20.80
N VAL A 60 5.86 -7.50 -21.46
CA VAL A 60 6.47 -6.34 -20.78
C VAL A 60 5.43 -5.56 -19.98
N LEU A 61 4.25 -5.31 -20.56
CA LEU A 61 3.15 -4.64 -19.86
C LEU A 61 2.64 -5.47 -18.67
N GLY A 62 2.53 -6.80 -18.83
CA GLY A 62 2.13 -7.70 -17.76
C GLY A 62 3.11 -7.67 -16.58
N VAL A 63 4.41 -7.69 -16.84
CA VAL A 63 5.45 -7.59 -15.79
C VAL A 63 5.38 -6.24 -15.08
N LEU A 64 5.27 -5.13 -15.83
CA LEU A 64 5.15 -3.80 -15.23
C LEU A 64 3.90 -3.70 -14.34
N LEU A 65 2.76 -4.19 -14.81
CA LEU A 65 1.53 -4.24 -14.02
C LEU A 65 1.66 -5.08 -12.76
N ALA A 66 2.30 -6.24 -12.84
CA ALA A 66 2.58 -7.08 -11.68
C ALA A 66 3.47 -6.35 -10.66
N CYS A 67 4.51 -5.63 -11.11
CA CYS A 67 5.37 -4.83 -10.24
C CYS A 67 4.60 -3.71 -9.53
N PHE A 68 3.81 -2.92 -10.26
CA PHE A 68 3.00 -1.85 -9.66
C PHE A 68 1.94 -2.39 -8.71
N TYR A 69 1.32 -3.52 -9.04
CA TYR A 69 0.35 -4.20 -8.19
C TYR A 69 0.97 -4.68 -6.87
N LEU A 70 2.14 -5.34 -6.92
CA LEU A 70 2.84 -5.78 -5.72
C LEU A 70 3.27 -4.61 -4.84
N LEU A 71 3.73 -3.52 -5.47
CA LEU A 71 4.14 -2.31 -4.77
C LEU A 71 2.95 -1.60 -4.10
N ASP A 72 1.82 -1.51 -4.80
CA ASP A 72 0.58 -0.93 -4.27
C ASP A 72 0.01 -1.78 -3.12
N ALA A 73 0.03 -3.10 -3.27
CA ALA A 73 -0.36 -4.04 -2.20
C ALA A 73 0.56 -3.91 -0.97
N TYR A 74 1.86 -3.69 -1.16
CA TYR A 74 2.81 -3.46 -0.08
C TYR A 74 2.51 -2.16 0.68
N TYR A 75 2.29 -1.05 -0.04
CA TYR A 75 1.93 0.23 0.60
C TYR A 75 0.61 0.13 1.36
N LEU A 76 -0.40 -0.55 0.79
CA LEU A 76 -1.69 -0.77 1.43
C LEU A 76 -1.58 -1.64 2.68
N MET A 77 -0.76 -2.70 2.64
CA MET A 77 -0.49 -3.53 3.83
C MET A 77 0.10 -2.65 4.94
N GLN A 78 1.15 -1.89 4.64
CA GLN A 78 1.81 -1.03 5.61
C GLN A 78 0.85 0.02 6.20
N GLU A 79 -0.01 0.64 5.37
CA GLU A 79 -1.03 1.57 5.85
C GLU A 79 -1.94 0.93 6.92
N LYS A 80 -2.38 -0.31 6.69
CA LYS A 80 -3.21 -1.06 7.65
C LYS A 80 -2.45 -1.32 8.95
N LEU A 81 -1.17 -1.71 8.88
CA LEU A 81 -0.34 -1.96 10.06
C LEU A 81 -0.19 -0.69 10.91
N PHE A 82 0.09 0.45 10.27
CA PHE A 82 0.23 1.71 10.97
C PHE A 82 -1.11 2.22 11.53
N ARG A 83 -2.25 1.94 10.88
CA ARG A 83 -3.58 2.25 11.45
C ARG A 83 -3.90 1.41 12.68
N GLU A 84 -3.59 0.11 12.66
CA GLU A 84 -3.75 -0.77 13.83
C GLU A 84 -2.90 -0.27 15.00
N GLN A 85 -1.65 0.11 14.73
CA GLN A 85 -0.77 0.68 15.74
C GLN A 85 -1.28 2.02 16.27
N TYR A 86 -1.81 2.89 15.40
CA TYR A 86 -2.42 4.16 15.79
C TYR A 86 -3.61 3.97 16.75
N GLN A 87 -4.49 3.00 16.46
CA GLN A 87 -5.61 2.65 17.34
C GLN A 87 -5.13 2.10 18.69
N TRP A 88 -4.16 1.18 18.66
CA TRP A 88 -3.57 0.63 19.88
C TRP A 88 -2.94 1.72 20.76
N LEU A 89 -2.25 2.69 20.14
CA LEU A 89 -1.59 3.79 20.83
C LEU A 89 -2.60 4.66 21.60
N ILE A 90 -3.76 4.97 20.99
CA ILE A 90 -4.84 5.75 21.61
C ILE A 90 -5.39 5.04 22.86
N GLU A 91 -5.58 3.73 22.80
CA GLU A 91 -6.20 2.97 23.90
C GLU A 91 -5.25 2.68 25.07
N ASN A 92 -3.95 2.50 24.79
CA ASN A 92 -2.98 1.98 25.76
C ASN A 92 -2.05 3.04 26.35
N ARG A 93 -1.71 4.13 25.63
CA ARG A 93 -0.74 5.13 26.12
C ARG A 93 -1.17 5.89 27.37
N LEU A 94 -2.47 6.04 27.59
CA LEU A 94 -2.98 6.66 28.83
C LEU A 94 -2.93 5.71 30.04
N LYS A 95 -2.73 4.40 29.81
CA LYS A 95 -2.76 3.36 30.83
C LYS A 95 -1.37 2.79 31.14
N THR A 96 -0.45 2.80 30.18
CA THR A 96 0.87 2.16 30.31
C THR A 96 1.96 2.96 29.57
N ASP A 97 3.13 3.12 30.21
CA ASP A 97 4.34 3.74 29.62
C ASP A 97 5.25 2.69 28.91
N GLU A 98 4.79 1.45 28.73
CA GLU A 98 5.54 0.41 28.02
C GLU A 98 5.68 0.77 26.53
N ARG A 99 6.88 0.59 25.97
CA ARG A 99 7.20 0.77 24.54
C ARG A 99 7.13 2.22 24.03
N LEU A 100 7.53 3.20 24.85
CA LEU A 100 7.73 4.60 24.42
C LEU A 100 8.68 4.65 23.21
N PHE A 101 8.28 5.35 22.14
CA PHE A 101 9.06 5.49 20.90
C PHE A 101 9.28 4.24 20.02
N GLU A 102 8.63 3.10 20.30
CA GLU A 102 8.68 1.99 19.34
C GLU A 102 7.74 2.25 18.16
N VAL A 103 8.32 2.67 17.03
CA VAL A 103 7.62 2.91 15.77
C VAL A 103 7.28 1.60 15.05
N PHE A 104 7.81 0.45 15.50
CA PHE A 104 7.57 -0.84 14.86
C PHE A 104 6.27 -1.52 15.34
N PRO A 105 5.42 -2.00 14.41
CA PRO A 105 4.26 -2.82 14.76
C PRO A 105 4.75 -4.16 15.31
N ALA A 106 4.68 -4.35 16.63
CA ALA A 106 5.27 -5.52 17.31
C ALA A 106 4.35 -6.74 17.44
N HIS A 107 3.25 -6.80 16.69
CA HIS A 107 2.41 -7.99 16.63
C HIS A 107 2.02 -8.25 15.18
N GLN A 108 2.85 -8.97 14.44
CA GLN A 108 2.46 -9.53 13.15
C GLN A 108 2.91 -10.99 13.07
N THR A 109 2.15 -11.87 13.70
CA THR A 109 2.35 -13.32 13.60
C THR A 109 2.11 -13.85 12.17
N CYS A 110 1.46 -13.07 11.29
CA CYS A 110 1.07 -13.50 9.94
C CYS A 110 1.22 -12.39 8.87
N ARG A 111 2.44 -11.86 8.69
CA ARG A 111 2.75 -10.84 7.67
C ARG A 111 2.37 -11.28 6.24
N CYS A 112 2.62 -12.54 5.88
CA CYS A 112 2.24 -13.09 4.57
C CYS A 112 0.72 -13.14 4.37
N ALA A 113 -0.05 -13.53 5.39
CA ALA A 113 -1.51 -13.60 5.25
C ALA A 113 -2.12 -12.21 5.08
N GLN A 114 -1.64 -11.21 5.83
CA GLN A 114 -2.08 -9.82 5.64
C GLN A 114 -1.64 -9.23 4.30
N PHE A 115 -0.46 -9.59 3.80
CA PHE A 115 -0.04 -9.23 2.45
C PHE A 115 -1.00 -9.83 1.41
N LEU A 116 -1.31 -11.12 1.50
CA LEU A 116 -2.25 -11.80 0.62
C LEU A 116 -3.67 -11.22 0.72
N CYS A 117 -4.19 -10.97 1.92
CA CYS A 117 -5.49 -10.30 2.09
C CYS A 117 -5.48 -8.86 1.55
N SER A 118 -4.32 -8.19 1.58
CA SER A 118 -4.16 -6.86 0.98
C SER A 118 -4.14 -6.93 -0.54
N MET A 119 -3.53 -7.96 -1.12
CA MET A 119 -3.59 -8.26 -2.56
C MET A 119 -5.02 -8.48 -3.06
N PHE A 120 -5.87 -9.15 -2.27
CA PHE A 120 -7.30 -9.34 -2.62
C PHE A 120 -8.22 -8.20 -2.18
N SER A 121 -7.68 -7.07 -1.72
CA SER A 121 -8.52 -5.94 -1.29
C SER A 121 -9.17 -5.22 -2.48
N PHE A 122 -10.40 -4.75 -2.30
CA PHE A 122 -11.18 -4.01 -3.32
C PHE A 122 -10.42 -2.82 -3.94
N SER A 123 -9.51 -2.19 -3.18
CA SER A 123 -8.65 -1.10 -3.63
C SER A 123 -7.79 -1.44 -4.86
N LEU A 124 -7.50 -2.72 -5.09
CA LEU A 124 -6.67 -3.23 -6.19
C LEU A 124 -7.49 -3.80 -7.35
N PHE A 125 -8.82 -3.74 -7.29
CA PHE A 125 -9.72 -4.16 -8.37
C PHE A 125 -9.36 -3.60 -9.76
N PRO A 126 -8.91 -2.33 -9.92
CA PRO A 126 -8.51 -1.81 -11.22
C PRO A 126 -7.38 -2.61 -11.90
N TYR A 127 -6.43 -3.16 -11.12
CA TYR A 127 -5.35 -3.98 -11.68
C TYR A 127 -5.87 -5.33 -12.19
N TRP A 128 -6.84 -5.93 -11.49
CA TRP A 128 -7.48 -7.16 -11.93
C TRP A 128 -8.24 -6.98 -13.25
N VAL A 129 -8.98 -5.86 -13.37
CA VAL A 129 -9.67 -5.52 -14.63
C VAL A 129 -8.67 -5.32 -15.77
N LEU A 130 -7.60 -4.54 -15.54
CA LEU A 130 -6.55 -4.34 -16.55
C LEU A 130 -5.87 -5.65 -16.97
N GLY A 131 -5.58 -6.53 -16.01
CA GLY A 131 -5.01 -7.85 -16.29
C GLY A 131 -5.94 -8.72 -17.13
N LEU A 132 -7.24 -8.77 -16.81
CA LEU A 132 -8.23 -9.52 -17.61
C LEU A 132 -8.38 -8.96 -19.01
N CYS A 133 -8.39 -7.62 -19.17
CA CYS A 133 -8.42 -6.98 -20.48
C CYS A 133 -7.20 -7.36 -21.34
N LEU A 134 -6.01 -7.43 -20.74
CA LEU A 134 -4.80 -7.84 -21.44
C LEU A 134 -4.81 -9.30 -21.86
N VAL A 135 -5.28 -10.19 -20.98
CA VAL A 135 -5.44 -11.62 -21.33
C VAL A 135 -6.44 -11.77 -22.47
N GLY A 136 -7.59 -11.10 -22.41
CA GLY A 136 -8.58 -11.12 -23.49
C GLY A 136 -8.03 -10.58 -24.82
N TYR A 137 -7.25 -9.49 -24.77
CA TYR A 137 -6.60 -8.94 -25.96
C TYR A 137 -5.62 -9.93 -26.58
N GLY A 138 -4.82 -10.64 -25.77
CA GLY A 138 -3.88 -11.66 -26.24
C GLY A 138 -4.51 -12.96 -26.77
N PHE A 139 -5.79 -13.23 -26.48
CA PHE A 139 -6.54 -14.36 -27.06
C PHE A 139 -7.26 -13.99 -28.37
N CYS A 140 -7.55 -12.70 -28.60
CA CYS A 140 -8.25 -12.21 -29.80
C CYS A 140 -7.33 -11.97 -31.01
N PHE A 141 -6.01 -11.89 -30.80
CA PHE A 141 -4.97 -11.69 -31.82
C PHE A 141 -3.95 -12.84 -31.76
#